data_AF-A0A812IYT8-F1
#
_entry.id   AF-A0A812IYT8-F1
#
_cell.length_a   1.000
_cell.length_b   1.000
_cell.length_c   1.000
_cell.angle_alpha   90.00
_cell.angle_beta   90.00
_cell.angle_gamma   90.00
#
_symmetry.space_group_name_H-M   'P 1'
#
loop_
_entity.id
_entity.type
_entity.pdbx_description
1 polymer ?
#
loop_
_entity_poly.entity_id
_entity_poly.type
_entity_poly.pdbx_seq_one_letter_code
_entity_poly.pdbx_strand_id
1 'polypeptide(L)'
;VLVATVEAAVASGRPIHQNGTLYEKISEEVDRLRSENDTVIAKVDELDSSRSKLIAGSANFIAEVRAGEDGSQMAETLHQIEELDRQTAELRSQQIQNYLDIGALKRQRVTIQKSEKVMEISSEVYEMIAKDEMVAEDAAVAVSLAETVSKLESEFDSFSQSIATAKKELENVVSRVRSLELSLRARRAK
;
A
#
# COMPACT_ATOMS: atom_id res chain seq x y z
N VAL A 1 9.31 -0.66 -10.56
CA VAL A 1 9.46 -1.09 -11.98
C VAL A 1 8.25 -1.87 -12.46
N LEU A 2 7.87 -2.99 -11.85
CA LEU A 2 6.70 -3.79 -12.27
C LEU A 2 5.39 -2.99 -12.31
N VAL A 3 5.16 -2.14 -11.30
CA VAL A 3 3.98 -1.24 -11.25
C VAL A 3 3.88 -0.36 -12.49
N ALA A 4 4.96 0.36 -12.82
CA ALA A 4 5.01 1.22 -14.01
C ALA A 4 4.85 0.43 -15.31
N THR A 5 5.36 -0.82 -15.37
CA THR A 5 5.18 -1.69 -16.54
C THR A 5 3.71 -2.05 -16.77
N VAL A 6 2.95 -2.34 -15.71
CA VAL A 6 1.51 -2.60 -15.83
C VAL A 6 0.77 -1.35 -16.26
N GLU A 7 1.06 -0.20 -15.65
CA GLU A 7 0.45 1.08 -16.01
C GLU A 7 0.69 1.44 -17.48
N ALA A 8 1.93 1.26 -17.96
CA ALA A 8 2.28 1.48 -19.36
C ALA A 8 1.56 0.50 -20.31
N ALA A 9 1.47 -0.79 -19.94
CA ALA A 9 0.78 -1.79 -20.74
C ALA A 9 -0.71 -1.45 -20.90
N VAL A 10 -1.38 -1.12 -19.80
CA VAL A 10 -2.80 -0.68 -19.79
C VAL A 10 -2.98 0.59 -20.61
N ALA A 11 -2.14 1.62 -20.40
CA ALA A 11 -2.24 2.88 -21.13
C ALA A 11 -2.02 2.71 -22.65
N SER A 12 -1.19 1.75 -23.04
CA SER A 12 -0.94 1.42 -24.45
C SER A 12 -2.00 0.52 -25.09
N GLY A 13 -3.00 0.05 -24.33
CA GLY A 13 -3.99 -0.92 -24.81
C GLY A 13 -3.41 -2.29 -25.12
N ARG A 14 -2.20 -2.60 -24.64
CA ARG A 14 -1.58 -3.91 -24.86
C ARG A 14 -2.28 -4.97 -24.02
N PRO A 15 -2.59 -6.15 -24.60
CA PRO A 15 -3.19 -7.22 -23.85
C PRO A 15 -2.24 -7.72 -22.76
N ILE A 16 -2.78 -7.80 -21.54
CA ILE A 16 -2.13 -8.32 -20.35
C ILE A 16 -3.07 -9.37 -19.74
N HIS A 17 -2.51 -10.56 -19.52
CA HIS A 17 -3.28 -11.74 -19.13
C HIS A 17 -2.94 -12.17 -17.71
N GLN A 18 -3.91 -12.75 -17.02
CA GLN A 18 -3.71 -13.36 -15.70
C GLN A 18 -2.71 -14.51 -15.72
N ASN A 19 -2.64 -15.25 -16.82
CA ASN A 19 -1.68 -16.33 -17.02
C ASN A 19 -0.41 -15.85 -17.74
N GLY A 20 -0.21 -14.53 -17.81
CA GLY A 20 0.93 -13.92 -18.48
C GLY A 20 2.13 -13.75 -17.56
N THR A 21 3.31 -13.70 -18.16
CA THR A 21 4.60 -13.52 -17.46
C THR A 21 4.64 -12.30 -16.52
N LEU A 22 3.93 -11.21 -16.86
CA LEU A 22 3.87 -10.03 -16.01
C LEU A 22 3.07 -10.29 -14.72
N TYR A 23 1.98 -11.05 -14.80
CA TYR A 23 1.17 -11.41 -13.64
C TYR A 23 1.91 -12.39 -12.73
N GLU A 24 2.61 -13.37 -13.31
CA GLU A 24 3.47 -14.31 -12.59
C GLU A 24 4.58 -13.57 -11.84
N LYS A 25 5.33 -12.69 -12.51
CA LYS A 25 6.39 -11.88 -11.88
C LYS A 25 5.87 -11.03 -10.73
N ILE A 26 4.68 -10.46 -10.84
CA ILE A 26 4.07 -9.70 -9.75
C ILE A 26 3.72 -10.62 -8.58
N SER A 27 3.25 -11.83 -8.86
CA SER A 27 2.92 -12.81 -7.83
C SER A 27 4.18 -13.31 -7.11
N GLU A 28 5.23 -13.65 -7.86
CA GLU A 28 6.55 -14.01 -7.31
C GLU A 28 7.12 -12.90 -6.43
N GLU A 29 7.05 -11.65 -6.87
CA GLU A 29 7.56 -10.51 -6.10
C GLU A 29 6.76 -10.28 -4.82
N VAL A 30 5.44 -10.47 -4.84
CA VAL A 30 4.60 -10.41 -3.64
C VAL A 30 5.03 -11.48 -2.63
N ASP A 31 5.29 -12.70 -3.09
CA ASP A 31 5.67 -13.79 -2.19
C ASP A 31 7.11 -13.64 -1.70
N ARG A 32 8.02 -13.12 -2.53
CA ARG A 32 9.38 -12.72 -2.13
C ARG A 32 9.34 -11.68 -1.01
N LEU A 33 8.58 -10.60 -1.17
CA LEU A 33 8.45 -9.54 -0.17
C LEU A 33 7.80 -10.03 1.13
N ARG A 34 6.89 -11.00 1.06
CA ARG A 34 6.33 -11.65 2.26
C ARG A 34 7.38 -12.44 3.01
N SER A 35 8.15 -13.27 2.31
CA SER A 35 9.23 -14.04 2.92
C SER A 35 10.33 -13.14 3.51
N GLU A 36 10.62 -12.02 2.84
CA GLU A 36 11.52 -11.00 3.36
C GLU A 36 10.98 -10.39 4.66
N ASN A 37 9.68 -10.06 4.71
CA ASN A 37 9.03 -9.56 5.93
C ASN A 37 9.06 -10.57 7.07
N ASP A 38 8.84 -11.85 6.81
CA ASP A 38 8.93 -12.91 7.83
C ASP A 38 10.35 -12.98 8.41
N THR A 39 11.36 -12.84 7.54
CA THR A 39 12.78 -12.78 7.95
C THR A 39 13.07 -11.54 8.79
N VAL A 40 12.54 -10.38 8.39
CA VAL A 40 12.68 -9.12 9.13
C VAL A 40 12.03 -9.22 10.50
N ILE A 41 10.84 -9.82 10.62
CA ILE A 41 10.15 -10.03 11.89
C ILE A 41 11.02 -10.88 12.82
N ALA A 42 11.50 -12.03 12.34
CA ALA A 42 12.37 -12.90 13.12
C ALA A 42 13.64 -12.18 13.60
N LYS A 43 14.23 -11.32 12.76
CA LYS A 43 15.42 -10.56 13.12
C LYS A 43 15.13 -9.48 14.16
N VAL A 44 14.00 -8.78 14.04
CA VAL A 44 13.58 -7.80 15.05
C VAL A 44 13.35 -8.48 16.39
N ASP A 45 12.70 -9.64 16.42
CA ASP A 45 12.48 -10.38 17.66
C ASP A 45 13.80 -10.80 18.33
N GLU A 46 14.82 -11.17 17.54
CA GLU A 46 16.18 -11.46 18.03
C GLU A 46 16.87 -10.23 18.62
N LEU A 47 16.77 -9.07 17.96
CA LEU A 47 17.33 -7.81 18.43
C LEU A 47 16.63 -7.33 19.70
N ASP A 48 15.31 -7.41 19.75
CA ASP A 48 14.51 -7.05 20.92
C ASP A 48 14.82 -7.97 22.12
N SER A 49 15.05 -9.26 21.88
CA SER A 49 15.51 -10.20 22.91
C SER A 49 16.91 -9.83 23.44
N SER A 50 17.83 -9.50 22.54
CA SER A 50 19.21 -9.09 22.88
C SER A 50 19.21 -7.79 23.69
N ARG A 51 18.43 -6.80 23.25
CA ARG A 51 18.21 -5.53 23.95
C ARG A 51 17.64 -5.75 25.35
N SER A 52 16.64 -6.62 25.47
CA SER A 52 16.02 -6.95 26.76
C SER A 52 17.02 -7.56 27.75
N LYS A 53 17.94 -8.41 27.27
CA LYS A 53 19.03 -8.96 28.10
C LYS A 53 20.00 -7.88 28.58
N LEU A 54 20.40 -6.95 27.70
CA LEU A 54 21.28 -5.83 28.08
C LEU A 54 20.62 -4.92 29.13
N ILE A 55 19.34 -4.60 28.96
CA ILE A 55 18.57 -3.79 29.93
C ILE A 55 18.44 -4.52 31.27
N ALA A 56 18.14 -5.82 31.26
CA ALA A 56 18.07 -6.62 32.49
C ALA A 56 19.43 -6.67 33.21
N GLY A 57 20.54 -6.74 32.46
CA GLY A 57 21.90 -6.67 32.99
C GLY A 57 22.29 -5.30 33.53
N SER A 58 21.63 -4.22 33.07
CA SER A 58 22.02 -2.85 33.44
C SER A 58 21.70 -2.41 34.87
N ALA A 59 20.93 -3.20 35.62
CA ALA A 59 20.61 -2.92 37.02
C ALA A 59 21.86 -2.90 37.92
N ASN A 60 22.88 -3.71 37.59
CA ASN A 60 24.13 -3.78 38.34
C ASN A 60 25.00 -2.54 38.10
N PHE A 61 25.04 -2.02 36.86
CA PHE A 61 25.85 -0.85 36.51
C PHE A 61 25.36 0.45 37.17
N ILE A 62 24.04 0.60 37.36
CA ILE A 62 23.48 1.76 38.08
C ILE A 62 23.94 1.75 39.55
N ALA A 63 24.16 0.56 40.14
CA ALA A 63 24.69 0.43 41.50
C ALA A 63 26.19 0.75 41.57
N GLU A 64 26.98 0.29 40.60
CA GLU A 64 28.44 0.55 40.49
C GLU A 64 28.73 2.04 40.28
N VAL A 65 28.01 2.71 39.36
CA VAL A 65 28.15 4.16 39.14
C VAL A 65 27.75 4.96 40.39
N ARG A 66 26.73 4.51 41.14
CA ARG A 66 26.36 5.12 42.44
C ARG A 66 27.40 4.88 43.53
N ALA A 67 28.16 3.78 43.46
CA ALA A 67 29.26 3.48 44.35
C ALA A 67 30.55 4.24 44.01
N GLY A 68 30.57 5.00 42.90
CA GLY A 68 31.71 5.81 42.47
C GLY A 68 32.74 5.05 41.63
N GLU A 69 32.38 3.87 41.11
CA GLU A 69 33.22 3.11 40.19
C GLU A 69 33.17 3.67 38.75
N ASP A 70 34.14 3.29 37.91
CA ASP A 70 34.23 3.73 36.51
C ASP A 70 33.01 3.25 35.69
N GLY A 71 32.20 4.20 35.21
CA GLY A 71 30.98 3.94 34.45
C GLY A 71 31.21 3.49 33.00
N SER A 72 32.44 3.14 32.63
CA SER A 72 32.82 2.71 31.28
C SER A 72 31.99 1.52 30.78
N GLN A 73 31.71 0.52 31.63
CA GLN A 73 30.85 -0.62 31.26
C GLN A 73 29.38 -0.22 31.02
N MET A 74 28.88 0.78 31.76
CA MET A 74 27.54 1.33 31.54
C MET A 74 27.47 2.07 30.20
N ALA A 75 28.48 2.88 29.89
CA ALA A 75 28.57 3.60 28.62
C ALA A 75 28.64 2.63 27.43
N GLU A 76 29.43 1.57 27.54
CA GLU A 76 29.52 0.53 26.50
C GLU A 76 28.18 -0.19 26.29
N THR A 77 27.50 -0.58 27.37
CA THR A 77 26.18 -1.23 27.29
C THR A 77 25.13 -0.30 26.67
N LEU A 78 25.14 1.00 27.01
CA LEU A 78 24.25 1.98 26.41
C LEU A 78 24.50 2.14 24.91
N HIS A 79 25.76 2.21 24.48
CA HIS A 79 26.09 2.24 23.06
C HIS A 79 25.63 0.98 22.32
N GLN A 80 25.75 -0.20 22.93
CA GLN A 80 25.22 -1.43 22.35
C GLN A 80 23.69 -1.39 22.22
N ILE A 81 22.98 -0.85 23.22
CA ILE A 81 21.52 -0.68 23.16
C ILE A 81 21.12 0.30 22.05
N GLU A 82 21.80 1.44 21.94
CA GLU A 82 21.56 2.43 20.88
C GLU A 82 21.76 1.83 19.48
N GLU A 83 22.80 1.01 19.31
CA GLU A 83 23.07 0.34 18.05
C GLU A 83 22.00 -0.72 17.71
N LEU A 84 21.54 -1.50 18.70
CA LEU A 84 20.41 -2.41 18.51
C LEU A 84 19.13 -1.66 18.16
N ASP A 85 18.85 -0.53 18.81
CA ASP A 85 17.68 0.31 18.53
C ASP A 85 17.73 0.89 17.10
N ARG A 86 18.91 1.31 16.64
CA ARG A 86 19.13 1.74 15.24
C ARG A 86 18.83 0.62 14.25
N GLN A 87 19.38 -0.58 14.48
CA GLN A 87 19.16 -1.73 13.62
C GLN A 87 17.69 -2.15 13.58
N THR A 88 17.01 -2.16 14.73
CA THR A 88 15.58 -2.44 14.80
C THR A 88 14.76 -1.40 14.04
N ALA A 89 15.09 -0.10 14.16
CA ALA A 89 14.41 0.95 13.43
C ALA A 89 14.57 0.82 11.90
N GLU A 90 15.78 0.50 11.42
CA GLU A 90 16.06 0.26 10.00
C GLU A 90 15.25 -0.92 9.46
N LEU A 91 15.22 -2.04 10.18
CA LEU A 91 14.44 -3.22 9.83
C LEU A 91 12.93 -2.94 9.83
N ARG A 92 12.41 -2.19 10.81
CA ARG A 92 11.00 -1.78 10.84
C ARG A 92 10.65 -0.86 9.68
N SER A 93 11.55 0.05 9.31
CA SER A 93 11.38 0.90 8.12
C SER A 93 11.30 0.06 6.85
N GLN A 94 12.19 -0.93 6.70
CA GLN A 94 12.15 -1.87 5.58
C GLN A 94 10.85 -2.67 5.55
N GLN A 95 10.39 -3.16 6.70
CA GLN A 95 9.13 -3.88 6.83
C GLN A 95 7.93 -3.05 6.34
N ILE A 96 7.86 -1.78 6.74
CA ILE A 96 6.80 -0.85 6.30
C ILE A 96 6.84 -0.67 4.78
N GLN A 97 8.03 -0.46 4.21
CA GLN A 97 8.19 -0.30 2.77
C GLN A 97 7.71 -1.55 2.01
N ASN A 98 8.11 -2.73 2.47
CA ASN A 98 7.67 -4.01 1.90
C ASN A 98 6.14 -4.17 1.95
N TYR A 99 5.47 -3.76 3.04
CA TYR A 99 4.01 -3.78 3.12
C TYR A 99 3.35 -2.85 2.09
N LEU A 100 3.89 -1.65 1.90
CA LEU A 100 3.39 -0.70 0.89
C LEU A 100 3.55 -1.27 -0.53
N ASP A 101 4.71 -1.85 -0.81
CA ASP A 101 5.03 -2.45 -2.12
C ASP A 101 4.15 -3.67 -2.42
N ILE A 102 3.94 -4.56 -1.45
CA ILE A 102 2.96 -5.66 -1.57
C ILE A 102 1.57 -5.13 -1.90
N GLY A 103 1.14 -4.05 -1.23
CA GLY A 103 -0.14 -3.40 -1.50
C GLY A 103 -0.25 -2.88 -2.94
N ALA A 104 0.81 -2.22 -3.43
CA ALA A 104 0.86 -1.73 -4.81
C ALA A 104 0.82 -2.87 -5.82
N LEU A 105 1.62 -3.92 -5.63
CA LEU A 105 1.67 -5.09 -6.51
C LEU A 105 0.33 -5.84 -6.57
N LYS A 106 -0.36 -6.01 -5.43
CA LYS A 106 -1.71 -6.59 -5.40
C LYS A 106 -2.71 -5.78 -6.20
N ARG A 107 -2.69 -4.45 -6.10
CA ARG A 107 -3.55 -3.59 -6.93
C ARG A 107 -3.28 -3.80 -8.41
N GLN A 108 -2.03 -3.94 -8.81
CA GLN A 108 -1.67 -4.19 -10.21
C GLN A 108 -2.13 -5.57 -10.71
N ARG A 109 -2.14 -6.60 -9.87
CA ARG A 109 -2.78 -7.89 -10.22
C ARG A 109 -4.27 -7.72 -10.52
N VAL A 110 -4.98 -6.97 -9.68
CA VAL A 110 -6.41 -6.67 -9.90
C VAL A 110 -6.60 -5.86 -11.18
N THR A 111 -5.70 -4.91 -11.48
CA THR A 111 -5.71 -4.16 -12.74
C THR A 111 -5.59 -5.09 -13.95
N ILE A 112 -4.64 -6.03 -13.94
CA ILE A 112 -4.49 -7.03 -15.01
C ILE A 112 -5.78 -7.84 -15.18
N GLN A 113 -6.35 -8.35 -14.08
CA GLN A 113 -7.60 -9.12 -14.10
C GLN A 113 -8.76 -8.35 -14.75
N LYS A 114 -8.91 -7.08 -14.38
CA LYS A 114 -9.95 -6.22 -14.94
C LYS A 114 -9.68 -5.90 -16.41
N SER A 115 -8.43 -5.61 -16.77
CA SER A 115 -8.04 -5.31 -18.16
C SER A 115 -8.32 -6.48 -19.08
N GLU A 116 -7.97 -7.70 -18.66
CA GLU A 116 -8.27 -8.91 -19.42
C GLU A 116 -9.78 -9.10 -19.61
N LYS A 117 -10.57 -8.91 -18.54
CA LYS A 117 -12.02 -9.05 -18.64
C LYS A 117 -12.66 -8.02 -19.58
N VAL A 118 -12.17 -6.78 -19.57
CA VAL A 118 -12.62 -5.75 -20.51
C VAL A 118 -12.28 -6.13 -21.95
N MET A 119 -11.11 -6.71 -22.20
CA MET A 119 -10.72 -7.18 -23.54
C MET A 119 -11.57 -8.35 -24.02
N GLU A 120 -11.89 -9.32 -23.15
CA GLU A 120 -12.81 -10.42 -23.47
C GLU A 120 -14.18 -9.87 -23.94
N ILE A 121 -14.78 -8.98 -23.14
CA ILE A 121 -16.09 -8.38 -23.47
C ILE A 121 -16.01 -7.59 -24.77
N SER A 122 -14.93 -6.82 -24.97
CA SER A 122 -14.73 -6.05 -26.19
C SER A 122 -14.64 -6.97 -27.42
N SER A 123 -13.92 -8.09 -27.31
CA SER A 123 -13.83 -9.09 -28.37
C SER A 123 -15.17 -9.73 -28.69
N GLU A 124 -15.95 -10.08 -27.67
CA GLU A 124 -17.30 -10.64 -27.82
C GLU A 124 -18.23 -9.66 -28.56
N VAL A 125 -18.20 -8.37 -28.19
CA VAL A 125 -18.94 -7.31 -28.88
C VAL A 125 -18.50 -7.17 -30.33
N TYR A 126 -17.19 -7.18 -30.61
CA TYR A 126 -16.69 -7.12 -31.99
C TYR A 126 -17.12 -8.33 -32.82
N GLU A 127 -17.13 -9.53 -32.25
CA GLU A 127 -17.61 -10.74 -32.93
C GLU A 127 -19.11 -10.70 -33.22
N MET A 128 -19.93 -10.20 -32.29
CA MET A 128 -21.37 -10.02 -32.49
C MET A 128 -21.65 -9.02 -33.61
N ILE A 129 -20.92 -7.90 -33.65
CA ILE A 129 -21.02 -6.90 -34.73
C ILE A 129 -20.58 -7.52 -36.07
N ALA A 130 -19.51 -8.31 -36.09
CA ALA A 130 -18.96 -8.88 -37.32
C ALA A 130 -19.82 -10.00 -37.93
N LYS A 131 -20.69 -10.64 -37.15
CA LYS A 131 -21.54 -11.77 -37.60
C LYS A 131 -22.86 -11.33 -38.26
N ASP A 132 -23.16 -10.04 -38.35
CA ASP A 132 -24.38 -9.52 -38.99
C ASP A 132 -25.68 -10.14 -38.42
N GLU A 133 -25.67 -10.64 -37.18
CA GLU A 133 -26.85 -11.10 -36.42
C GLU A 133 -27.75 -9.92 -35.97
N MET A 134 -27.52 -8.74 -36.55
CA MET A 134 -27.94 -7.43 -36.10
C MET A 134 -29.04 -6.82 -37.01
N VAL A 135 -30.13 -7.55 -37.32
CA VAL A 135 -31.26 -6.94 -38.07
C VAL A 135 -32.61 -7.05 -37.36
N ALA A 136 -32.71 -7.80 -36.26
CA ALA A 136 -33.93 -7.83 -35.43
C ALA A 136 -33.66 -7.69 -33.91
N GLU A 137 -32.51 -8.14 -33.42
CA GLU A 137 -32.13 -8.05 -32.00
C GLU A 137 -31.56 -6.66 -31.62
N ASP A 138 -31.09 -5.91 -32.61
CA ASP A 138 -30.50 -4.56 -32.51
C ASP A 138 -31.36 -3.52 -31.84
N ALA A 139 -32.66 -3.51 -32.14
CA ALA A 139 -33.54 -2.53 -31.52
C ALA A 139 -33.67 -2.80 -30.01
N ALA A 140 -33.70 -4.06 -29.60
CA ALA A 140 -33.80 -4.44 -28.19
C ALA A 140 -32.46 -4.28 -27.46
N VAL A 141 -31.35 -4.67 -28.09
CA VAL A 141 -29.99 -4.51 -27.52
C VAL A 141 -29.60 -3.04 -27.46
N ALA A 142 -29.91 -2.22 -28.48
CA ALA A 142 -29.65 -0.79 -28.44
C ALA A 142 -30.49 -0.08 -27.37
N VAL A 143 -31.73 -0.50 -27.15
CA VAL A 143 -32.58 0.01 -26.05
C VAL A 143 -32.01 -0.40 -24.69
N SER A 144 -31.64 -1.67 -24.51
CA SER A 144 -31.00 -2.17 -23.28
C SER A 144 -29.65 -1.50 -23.00
N LEU A 145 -28.86 -1.26 -24.05
CA LEU A 145 -27.58 -0.56 -23.97
C LEU A 145 -27.78 0.92 -23.62
N ALA A 146 -28.79 1.58 -24.19
CA ALA A 146 -29.14 2.95 -23.83
C ALA A 146 -29.64 3.04 -22.37
N GLU A 147 -30.41 2.07 -21.90
CA GLU A 147 -30.84 1.99 -20.49
C GLU A 147 -29.66 1.76 -19.54
N THR A 148 -28.73 0.87 -19.89
CA THR A 148 -27.53 0.64 -19.07
C THR A 148 -26.58 1.83 -19.09
N VAL A 149 -26.40 2.50 -20.24
CA VAL A 149 -25.64 3.76 -20.33
C VAL A 149 -26.30 4.84 -19.47
N SER A 150 -27.62 5.03 -19.54
CA SER A 150 -28.32 6.01 -18.71
C SER A 150 -28.19 5.70 -17.21
N LYS A 151 -28.23 4.42 -16.85
CA LYS A 151 -28.00 3.99 -15.47
C LYS A 151 -26.56 4.25 -15.01
N LEU A 152 -25.58 3.96 -15.86
CA LEU A 152 -24.16 4.26 -15.63
C LEU A 152 -23.90 5.76 -15.50
N GLU A 153 -24.56 6.59 -16.32
CA GLU A 153 -24.50 8.06 -16.21
C GLU A 153 -25.08 8.55 -14.88
N SER A 154 -26.24 8.02 -14.47
CA SER A 154 -26.86 8.33 -13.17
C SER A 154 -25.98 7.90 -11.99
N GLU A 155 -25.38 6.70 -12.06
CA GLU A 155 -24.44 6.22 -11.06
C GLU A 155 -23.17 7.10 -11.04
N PHE A 156 -22.64 7.49 -12.20
CA PHE A 156 -21.49 8.37 -12.31
C PHE A 156 -21.76 9.76 -11.71
N ASP A 157 -22.93 10.33 -11.97
CA ASP A 157 -23.36 11.61 -11.39
C ASP A 157 -23.49 11.51 -9.86
N SER A 158 -24.08 10.43 -9.36
CA SER A 158 -24.19 10.13 -7.92
C SER A 158 -22.82 9.97 -7.26
N PHE A 159 -21.91 9.23 -7.89
CA PHE A 159 -20.53 9.11 -7.42
C PHE A 159 -19.78 10.44 -7.47
N SER A 160 -19.98 11.23 -8.52
CA SER A 160 -19.37 12.56 -8.66
C SER A 160 -19.84 13.51 -7.56
N GLN A 161 -21.13 13.49 -7.21
CA GLN A 161 -21.67 14.23 -6.07
C GLN A 161 -21.10 13.73 -4.73
N SER A 162 -20.96 12.41 -4.58
CA SER A 162 -20.37 11.80 -3.38
C SER A 162 -18.90 12.22 -3.23
N ILE A 163 -18.12 12.24 -4.31
CA ILE A 163 -16.72 12.70 -4.33
C ILE A 163 -16.65 14.19 -4.00
N ALA A 164 -17.53 15.02 -4.56
CA ALA A 164 -17.58 16.45 -4.25
C ALA A 164 -17.86 16.68 -2.75
N THR A 165 -18.75 15.88 -2.17
CA THR A 165 -19.08 15.92 -0.73
C THR A 165 -17.88 15.50 0.11
N ALA A 166 -17.25 14.36 -0.21
CA ALA A 166 -16.07 13.87 0.49
C ALA A 166 -14.89 14.87 0.40
N LYS A 167 -14.71 15.54 -0.74
CA LYS A 167 -13.70 16.59 -0.91
C LYS A 167 -13.96 17.76 0.04
N LYS A 168 -15.21 18.21 0.15
CA LYS A 168 -15.61 19.28 1.08
C LYS A 168 -15.39 18.88 2.53
N GLU A 169 -15.70 17.64 2.89
CA GLU A 169 -15.42 17.10 4.23
C GLU A 169 -13.93 17.04 4.52
N LEU A 170 -13.11 16.61 3.55
CA LEU A 170 -11.66 16.59 3.68
C LEU A 170 -11.09 18.00 3.88
N GLU A 171 -11.56 18.98 3.12
CA GLU A 171 -11.18 20.40 3.30
C GLU A 171 -11.54 20.91 4.71
N ASN A 172 -12.70 20.50 5.24
CA ASN A 172 -13.10 20.80 6.62
C ASN A 172 -12.18 20.10 7.65
N VAL A 173 -11.79 18.86 7.44
CA VAL A 173 -10.85 18.15 8.32
C VAL A 173 -9.47 18.83 8.28
N VAL A 174 -8.96 19.15 7.09
CA VAL A 174 -7.66 19.82 6.92
C VAL A 174 -7.65 21.18 7.61
N SER A 175 -8.72 21.98 7.49
CA SER A 175 -8.82 23.26 8.19
C SER A 175 -8.86 23.10 9.71
N ARG A 176 -9.57 22.09 10.24
CA ARG A 176 -9.56 21.75 11.67
C ARG A 176 -8.19 21.32 12.17
N VAL A 177 -7.46 20.49 11.41
CA VAL A 177 -6.10 20.07 11.74
C VAL A 177 -5.15 21.26 11.76
N ARG A 178 -5.21 22.16 10.76
CA ARG A 178 -4.42 23.40 10.75
C ARG A 178 -4.73 24.29 11.95
N SER A 179 -5.99 24.42 12.33
CA SER A 179 -6.40 25.18 13.52
C SER A 179 -5.84 24.57 14.82
N LEU A 180 -5.87 23.24 14.94
CA LEU A 180 -5.26 22.53 16.07
C LEU A 180 -3.74 22.69 16.10
N GLU A 181 -3.08 22.58 14.95
CA GLU A 181 -1.63 22.79 14.82
C GLU A 181 -1.23 24.21 15.24
N LEU A 182 -1.96 25.23 14.77
CA LEU A 182 -1.77 26.62 15.19
C LEU A 182 -1.98 26.79 16.69
N SER A 183 -3.02 26.17 17.26
CA SER A 183 -3.30 26.20 18.69
C SER A 183 -2.20 25.53 19.52
N LEU A 184 -1.65 24.42 19.04
CA LEU A 184 -0.53 23.72 19.68
C LEU A 184 0.76 24.54 19.61
N ARG A 185 1.05 25.18 18.46
CA ARG A 185 2.20 26.09 18.32
C ARG A 185 2.08 27.30 19.23
N ALA A 186 0.90 27.92 19.31
CA ALA A 186 0.64 29.04 20.20
C ALA A 186 0.79 28.68 21.69
N ARG A 187 0.43 27.45 22.08
CA ARG A 187 0.66 26.93 23.45
C ARG A 187 2.13 26.61 23.75
N ARG A 188 2.93 26.22 22.74
CA ARG A 188 4.37 25.98 22.91
C ARG A 188 5.23 27.24 22.93
N ALA A 189 4.69 28.36 22.43
CA ALA A 189 5.37 29.65 22.39
C ALA A 189 5.09 30.54 23.64
N LYS A 190 4.26 30.05 24.57
CA LYS A 190 4.08 30.61 25.93
C LYS A 190 4.87 29.79 26.92
#